data_AF-A0A7W8KBU1-F1
#
_entry.id   AF-A0A7W8KBU1-F1
#
_cell.length_a   1.000
_cell.length_b   1.000
_cell.length_c   1.000
_cell.angle_alpha   90.00
_cell.angle_beta   90.00
_cell.angle_gamma   90.00
#
_symmetry.space_group_name_H-M   'P 1'
#
loop_
_entity.id
_entity.type
_entity.pdbx_description
1 polymer ?
#
loop_
_entity_poly.entity_id
_entity_poly.type
_entity_poly.pdbx_seq_one_letter_code
_entity_poly.pdbx_strand_id
1 'polypeptide(L)'
;MSLAAALDAGHPDVQAVYQSLVPDDRAGAASLALSYGRPTLAAAWAADPRHTDALTLAAALLRLGRAAEALDALEAQPDTARTALLRARARWQLGQRADQADVARILARREGDTPALMAAVTLAGEQALGAPYAALRVLAEGLKVAELTGRPADAHLLAVLAHAQLRSGGAKGRRTAERALERSVARSPARVLALFALSRDAEALRDARDGELHPVWWEVVRVGRPTAAALAPSTPADDR
;
A
#
# COMPACT_ATOMS: atom_id res chain seq x y z
N MET A 1 28.12 -1.86 -8.23
CA MET A 1 26.85 -2.49 -7.80
C MET A 1 25.72 -1.54 -8.18
N SER A 2 24.62 -2.01 -8.78
CA SER A 2 23.47 -1.14 -9.10
C SER A 2 22.64 -0.85 -7.85
N LEU A 3 21.91 0.27 -7.84
CA LEU A 3 21.00 0.62 -6.73
C LEU A 3 19.96 -0.48 -6.48
N ALA A 4 19.41 -1.07 -7.55
CA ALA A 4 18.46 -2.18 -7.46
C ALA A 4 19.06 -3.41 -6.77
N ALA A 5 20.29 -3.80 -7.12
CA ALA A 5 20.99 -4.92 -6.49
C ALA A 5 21.27 -4.64 -5.00
N ALA A 6 21.62 -3.40 -4.66
CA ALA A 6 21.83 -3.00 -3.26
C ALA A 6 20.51 -3.06 -2.45
N LEU A 7 19.41 -2.56 -3.02
CA LEU A 7 18.08 -2.58 -2.38
C LEU A 7 17.56 -4.01 -2.14
N ASP A 8 17.93 -4.94 -3.00
CA ASP A 8 17.57 -6.35 -2.87
C ASP A 8 18.38 -7.05 -1.77
N ALA A 9 19.70 -6.85 -1.75
CA ALA A 9 20.61 -7.47 -0.78
C ALA A 9 20.37 -7.01 0.67
N GLY A 10 19.90 -5.78 0.87
CA GLY A 10 19.80 -5.15 2.19
C GLY A 10 21.18 -4.80 2.78
N HIS A 11 21.22 -4.05 3.90
CA HIS A 11 22.45 -3.67 4.61
C HIS A 11 23.32 -2.55 3.94
N PRO A 12 24.33 -1.98 4.64
CA PRO A 12 24.58 -0.53 4.73
C PRO A 12 25.06 0.13 3.43
N ASP A 13 25.43 -0.66 2.42
CA ASP A 13 25.97 -0.19 1.15
C ASP A 13 24.93 0.56 0.31
N VAL A 14 23.62 0.39 0.57
CA VAL A 14 22.56 1.10 -0.17
C VAL A 14 22.74 2.61 -0.10
N GLN A 15 23.10 3.14 1.07
CA GLN A 15 23.30 4.58 1.25
C GLN A 15 24.56 5.06 0.52
N ALA A 16 25.65 4.29 0.56
CA ALA A 16 26.88 4.61 -0.16
C ALA A 16 26.67 4.58 -1.69
N VAL A 17 25.95 3.56 -2.19
CA VAL A 17 25.57 3.46 -3.60
C VAL A 17 24.71 4.65 -3.98
N TYR A 18 23.67 4.99 -3.23
CA TYR A 18 22.83 6.16 -3.49
C TYR A 18 23.63 7.48 -3.51
N GLN A 19 24.53 7.68 -2.55
CA GLN A 19 25.39 8.87 -2.49
C GLN A 19 26.36 8.97 -3.66
N SER A 20 26.79 7.84 -4.22
CA SER A 20 27.65 7.79 -5.40
C SER A 20 26.92 8.09 -6.72
N LEU A 21 25.58 8.06 -6.73
CA LEU A 21 24.80 8.41 -7.93
C LEU A 21 24.91 9.90 -8.24
N VAL A 22 25.04 10.21 -9.53
CA VAL A 22 24.91 11.59 -10.04
C VAL A 22 23.48 12.09 -9.80
N PRO A 23 23.25 13.42 -9.67
CA PRO A 23 21.95 13.97 -9.32
C PRO A 23 20.78 13.47 -10.19
N ASP A 24 20.97 13.40 -11.51
CA ASP A 24 19.93 12.94 -12.44
C ASP A 24 19.55 11.46 -12.21
N ASP A 25 20.52 10.63 -11.83
CA ASP A 25 20.31 9.20 -11.54
C ASP A 25 19.63 8.98 -10.18
N ARG A 26 19.53 10.01 -9.33
CA ARG A 26 18.75 9.96 -8.09
C ARG A 26 17.26 10.14 -8.36
N ALA A 27 16.88 10.66 -9.53
CA ALA A 27 15.49 10.73 -9.94
C ALA A 27 14.91 9.30 -9.99
N GLY A 28 13.82 9.07 -9.25
CA GLY A 28 13.18 7.75 -9.16
C GLY A 28 13.81 6.77 -8.17
N ALA A 29 14.94 7.09 -7.54
CA ALA A 29 15.55 6.24 -6.49
C ALA A 29 14.59 5.99 -5.32
N ALA A 30 13.84 7.02 -4.90
CA ALA A 30 12.84 6.88 -3.85
C ALA A 30 11.69 5.93 -4.26
N SER A 31 11.19 6.06 -5.48
CA SER A 31 10.15 5.18 -6.03
C SER A 31 10.65 3.73 -6.15
N LEU A 32 11.90 3.55 -6.55
CA LEU A 32 12.57 2.24 -6.60
C LEU A 32 12.72 1.64 -5.20
N ALA A 33 13.19 2.41 -4.20
CA ALA A 33 13.25 1.93 -2.81
C ALA A 33 11.87 1.50 -2.31
N LEU A 34 10.83 2.27 -2.65
CA LEU A 34 9.46 1.93 -2.28
C LEU A 34 9.00 0.64 -2.97
N SER A 35 9.30 0.42 -4.24
CA SER A 35 8.92 -0.81 -4.95
C SER A 35 9.59 -2.07 -4.39
N TYR A 36 10.80 -1.92 -3.81
CA TYR A 36 11.53 -2.97 -3.09
C TYR A 36 11.09 -3.14 -1.62
N GLY A 37 10.06 -2.43 -1.16
CA GLY A 37 9.59 -2.54 0.22
C GLY A 37 10.55 -1.93 1.24
N ARG A 38 11.20 -0.81 0.88
CA ARG A 38 12.06 0.00 1.78
C ARG A 38 11.46 1.39 2.01
N PRO A 39 10.31 1.50 2.69
CA PRO A 39 9.60 2.77 2.82
C PRO A 39 10.37 3.82 3.62
N THR A 40 11.20 3.46 4.62
CA THR A 40 12.04 4.46 5.32
C THR A 40 13.05 5.12 4.39
N LEU A 41 13.75 4.33 3.57
CA LEU A 41 14.68 4.88 2.57
C LEU A 41 13.94 5.71 1.51
N ALA A 42 12.80 5.23 1.03
CA ALA A 42 11.97 5.96 0.07
C ALA A 42 11.54 7.33 0.62
N ALA A 43 11.08 7.38 1.88
CA ALA A 43 10.69 8.64 2.52
C ALA A 43 11.90 9.57 2.69
N ALA A 44 13.04 9.06 3.15
CA ALA A 44 14.25 9.85 3.32
C ALA A 44 14.73 10.47 2.00
N TRP A 45 14.72 9.70 0.91
CA TRP A 45 15.18 10.18 -0.40
C TRP A 45 14.16 11.08 -1.10
N ALA A 46 12.85 10.83 -0.94
CA ALA A 46 11.80 11.68 -1.51
C ALA A 46 11.67 13.04 -0.81
N ALA A 47 12.18 13.15 0.43
CA ALA A 47 12.24 14.40 1.18
C ALA A 47 13.47 15.27 0.84
N ASP A 48 14.36 14.84 -0.07
CA ASP A 48 15.49 15.65 -0.49
C ASP A 48 14.99 16.96 -1.13
N PRO A 49 15.36 18.15 -0.58
CA PRO A 49 14.93 19.44 -1.11
C PRO A 49 15.32 19.68 -2.57
N ARG A 50 16.31 18.94 -3.08
CA ARG A 50 16.78 19.05 -4.46
C ARG A 50 15.87 18.31 -5.46
N HIS A 51 15.11 17.33 -4.98
CA HIS A 51 14.26 16.45 -5.81
C HIS A 51 13.02 16.03 -5.03
N THR A 52 12.12 16.98 -4.76
CA THR A 52 10.90 16.68 -4.01
C THR A 52 9.91 15.88 -4.84
N ASP A 53 9.65 14.63 -4.43
CA ASP A 53 8.56 13.81 -4.95
C ASP A 53 7.53 13.57 -3.84
N ALA A 54 6.59 14.51 -3.71
CA ALA A 54 5.59 14.51 -2.65
C ALA A 54 4.68 13.27 -2.70
N LEU A 55 4.39 12.73 -3.89
CA LEU A 55 3.55 11.54 -4.02
C LEU A 55 4.27 10.29 -3.53
N THR A 56 5.54 10.12 -3.89
CA THR A 56 6.36 9.01 -3.38
C THR A 56 6.60 9.14 -1.88
N LEU A 57 6.88 10.36 -1.39
CA LEU A 57 7.02 10.63 0.04
C LEU A 57 5.76 10.22 0.81
N ALA A 58 4.59 10.69 0.38
CA ALA A 58 3.32 10.34 1.03
C ALA A 58 3.04 8.84 0.96
N ALA A 59 3.26 8.18 -0.18
CA ALA A 59 3.09 6.74 -0.30
C ALA A 59 4.02 5.94 0.64
N ALA A 60 5.26 6.39 0.82
CA ALA A 60 6.21 5.81 1.76
C ALA A 60 5.78 6.02 3.22
N LEU A 61 5.40 7.25 3.59
CA LEU A 61 4.88 7.58 4.93
C LEU A 61 3.64 6.75 5.28
N LEU A 62 2.74 6.51 4.32
CA LEU A 62 1.57 5.66 4.52
C LEU A 62 1.92 4.20 4.79
N ARG A 63 3.01 3.66 4.20
CA ARG A 63 3.50 2.32 4.53
C ARG A 63 3.99 2.24 5.98
N LEU A 64 4.63 3.31 6.45
CA LEU A 64 5.12 3.46 7.82
C LEU A 64 4.02 3.81 8.84
N GLY A 65 2.76 3.99 8.41
CA GLY A 65 1.65 4.40 9.29
C GLY A 65 1.68 5.88 9.69
N ARG A 66 2.54 6.69 9.07
CA ARG A 66 2.69 8.14 9.32
C ARG A 66 1.68 8.94 8.52
N ALA A 67 0.40 8.66 8.74
CA ALA A 67 -0.69 9.17 7.91
C ALA A 67 -0.89 10.70 8.00
N ALA A 68 -0.68 11.30 9.18
CA ALA A 68 -0.76 12.74 9.35
C ALA A 68 0.31 13.46 8.51
N GLU A 69 1.56 13.02 8.61
CA GLU A 69 2.67 13.59 7.83
C GLU A 69 2.49 13.37 6.32
N ALA A 70 1.87 12.26 5.92
CA ALA A 70 1.49 12.05 4.53
C ALA A 70 0.45 13.06 4.04
N LEU A 71 -0.49 13.50 4.90
CA LEU A 71 -1.43 14.56 4.56
C LEU A 71 -0.73 15.91 4.42
N ASP A 72 0.19 16.23 5.34
CA ASP A 72 0.97 17.47 5.30
C ASP A 72 1.81 17.55 4.03
N ALA A 73 2.49 16.46 3.65
CA ALA A 73 3.25 16.38 2.40
C ALA A 73 2.39 16.57 1.15
N LEU A 74 1.09 16.28 1.23
CA LEU A 74 0.13 16.41 0.12
C LEU A 74 -0.63 17.74 0.14
N GLU A 75 -0.47 18.60 1.15
CA GLU A 75 -1.30 19.80 1.32
C GLU A 75 -1.22 20.73 0.11
N ALA A 76 0.01 21.04 -0.33
CA ALA A 76 0.26 21.92 -1.48
C ALA A 76 0.14 21.22 -2.86
N GLN A 77 -0.20 19.93 -2.89
CA GLN A 77 -0.25 19.16 -4.13
C GLN A 77 -1.58 19.36 -4.86
N PRO A 78 -1.57 19.38 -6.21
CA PRO A 78 -2.79 19.55 -7.00
C PRO A 78 -3.77 18.40 -6.75
N ASP A 79 -5.05 18.71 -6.86
CA ASP A 79 -6.17 17.79 -6.70
C ASP A 79 -6.31 16.85 -7.91
N THR A 80 -5.35 15.94 -8.04
CA THR A 80 -5.37 14.84 -9.02
C THR A 80 -5.90 13.57 -8.39
N ALA A 81 -6.25 12.58 -9.22
CA ALA A 81 -6.69 11.26 -8.76
C ALA A 81 -5.68 10.59 -7.80
N ARG A 82 -4.38 10.72 -8.08
CA ARG A 82 -3.31 10.15 -7.25
C ARG A 82 -3.21 10.84 -5.89
N THR A 83 -3.24 12.17 -5.87
CA THR A 83 -3.28 12.95 -4.62
C THR A 83 -4.52 12.59 -3.79
N ALA A 84 -5.69 12.55 -4.43
CA ALA A 84 -6.96 12.22 -3.77
C ALA A 84 -6.94 10.80 -3.17
N LEU A 85 -6.39 9.83 -3.90
CA LEU A 85 -6.22 8.46 -3.42
C LEU A 85 -5.32 8.37 -2.18
N LEU A 86 -4.15 9.03 -2.21
CA LEU A 86 -3.23 9.01 -1.07
C LEU A 86 -3.84 9.70 0.15
N ARG A 87 -4.54 10.83 -0.04
CA ARG A 87 -5.30 11.49 1.04
C ARG A 87 -6.41 10.59 1.60
N ALA A 88 -7.15 9.90 0.74
CA ALA A 88 -8.19 8.96 1.16
C ALA A 88 -7.61 7.81 1.99
N ARG A 89 -6.44 7.26 1.57
CA ARG A 89 -5.72 6.24 2.33
C ARG A 89 -5.27 6.77 3.70
N ALA A 90 -4.65 7.95 3.74
CA ALA A 90 -4.17 8.57 4.97
C ALA A 90 -5.29 8.74 5.99
N ARG A 91 -6.41 9.33 5.55
CA ARG A 91 -7.56 9.59 6.42
C ARG A 91 -8.23 8.31 6.89
N TRP A 92 -8.26 7.27 6.07
CA TRP A 92 -8.70 5.96 6.50
C TRP A 92 -7.79 5.35 7.58
N GLN A 93 -6.47 5.48 7.45
CA GLN A 93 -5.52 5.06 8.51
C GLN A 93 -5.71 5.86 9.81
N LEU A 94 -6.13 7.13 9.71
CA LEU A 94 -6.50 7.97 10.85
C LEU A 94 -7.91 7.69 11.40
N GLY A 95 -8.62 6.67 10.89
CA GLY A 95 -9.97 6.31 11.35
C GLY A 95 -11.09 7.25 10.90
N GLN A 96 -10.84 8.11 9.91
CA GLN A 96 -11.83 9.04 9.37
C GLN A 96 -12.76 8.34 8.35
N ARG A 97 -13.81 9.04 7.90
CA ARG A 97 -14.88 8.50 7.04
C ARG A 97 -14.36 7.86 5.73
N ALA A 98 -15.04 6.80 5.30
CA ALA A 98 -14.64 5.89 4.21
C ALA A 98 -15.12 6.32 2.80
N ASP A 99 -15.89 7.39 2.65
CA ASP A 99 -16.43 7.84 1.36
C ASP A 99 -15.38 8.45 0.41
N GLN A 100 -14.17 8.71 0.91
CA GLN A 100 -13.13 9.40 0.14
C GLN A 100 -12.49 8.54 -0.94
N ALA A 101 -12.54 7.21 -0.82
CA ALA A 101 -12.07 6.32 -1.89
C ALA A 101 -12.95 6.43 -3.14
N ASP A 102 -14.25 6.71 -2.98
CA ASP A 102 -15.15 6.95 -4.10
C ASP A 102 -14.85 8.26 -4.84
N VAL A 103 -14.46 9.30 -4.11
CA VAL A 103 -14.03 10.58 -4.72
C VAL A 103 -12.79 10.36 -5.57
N ALA A 104 -11.76 9.68 -5.03
CA ALA A 104 -10.55 9.34 -5.78
C ALA A 104 -10.86 8.48 -7.02
N ARG A 105 -11.80 7.53 -6.89
CA ARG A 105 -12.27 6.69 -8.00
C ARG A 105 -12.93 7.51 -9.13
N ILE A 106 -13.80 8.46 -8.79
CA ILE A 106 -14.45 9.34 -9.76
C ILE A 106 -13.41 10.20 -10.50
N LEU A 107 -12.46 10.79 -9.76
CA LEU A 107 -11.37 11.57 -10.36
C LEU A 107 -10.51 10.72 -11.29
N ALA A 108 -10.10 9.52 -10.86
CA ALA A 108 -9.30 8.61 -11.68
C ALA A 108 -9.97 8.25 -13.00
N ARG A 109 -11.30 8.03 -13.00
CA ARG A 109 -12.07 7.80 -14.24
C ARG A 109 -12.07 9.03 -15.14
N ARG A 110 -12.26 10.22 -14.58
CA ARG A 110 -12.27 11.48 -15.35
C ARG A 110 -10.92 11.78 -15.97
N GLU A 111 -9.84 11.51 -15.25
CA GLU A 111 -8.46 11.73 -15.69
C GLU A 111 -7.93 10.61 -16.61
N GLY A 112 -8.62 9.47 -16.67
CA GLY A 112 -8.13 8.29 -17.39
C GLY A 112 -6.92 7.60 -16.72
N ASP A 113 -6.62 7.93 -15.45
CA ASP A 113 -5.52 7.32 -14.70
C ASP A 113 -5.92 5.92 -14.21
N THR A 114 -5.63 4.94 -15.05
CA THR A 114 -5.93 3.52 -14.77
C THR A 114 -5.24 3.01 -13.50
N PRO A 115 -3.93 3.27 -13.25
CA PRO A 115 -3.30 2.93 -11.97
C PRO A 115 -4.01 3.52 -10.75
N ALA A 116 -4.36 4.81 -10.77
CA ALA A 116 -5.07 5.45 -9.67
C ALA A 116 -6.48 4.85 -9.49
N LEU A 117 -7.16 4.51 -10.59
CA LEU A 117 -8.46 3.87 -10.57
C LEU A 117 -8.39 2.50 -9.87
N MET A 118 -7.42 1.67 -10.26
CA MET A 118 -7.19 0.35 -9.67
C MET A 118 -6.91 0.43 -8.16
N ALA A 119 -6.11 1.40 -7.73
CA ALA A 119 -5.80 1.58 -6.33
C ALA A 119 -6.99 2.17 -5.53
N ALA A 120 -7.81 3.03 -6.15
CA ALA A 120 -9.02 3.58 -5.53
C ALA A 120 -10.11 2.50 -5.33
N VAL A 121 -10.37 1.66 -6.32
CA VAL A 121 -11.32 0.53 -6.16
C VAL A 121 -10.81 -0.50 -5.14
N THR A 122 -9.49 -0.69 -5.04
CA THR A 122 -8.88 -1.57 -4.04
C THR A 122 -9.10 -1.01 -2.63
N LEU A 123 -8.79 0.27 -2.39
CA LEU A 123 -9.04 0.94 -1.11
C LEU A 123 -10.53 0.91 -0.72
N ALA A 124 -11.44 1.20 -1.67
CA ALA A 124 -12.88 1.12 -1.42
C ALA A 124 -13.33 -0.31 -1.08
N GLY A 125 -12.74 -1.32 -1.73
CA GLY A 125 -12.94 -2.73 -1.40
C GLY A 125 -12.46 -3.08 0.01
N GLU A 126 -11.28 -2.60 0.42
CA GLU A 126 -10.74 -2.78 1.77
C GLU A 126 -11.67 -2.18 2.84
N GLN A 127 -12.13 -0.95 2.62
CA GLN A 127 -13.06 -0.26 3.51
C GLN A 127 -14.40 -0.98 3.63
N ALA A 128 -14.84 -1.66 2.57
CA ALA A 128 -16.08 -2.42 2.51
C ALA A 128 -15.94 -3.87 3.01
N LEU A 129 -14.79 -4.33 3.48
CA LEU A 129 -14.59 -5.73 3.89
C LEU A 129 -15.51 -6.20 5.03
N GLY A 130 -16.11 -5.27 5.80
CA GLY A 130 -17.15 -5.60 6.79
C GLY A 130 -18.50 -6.01 6.16
N ALA A 131 -18.71 -5.68 4.89
CA ALA A 131 -19.86 -6.05 4.09
C ALA A 131 -19.37 -6.76 2.80
N PRO A 132 -19.04 -8.07 2.87
CA PRO A 132 -18.25 -8.73 1.84
C PRO A 132 -18.85 -8.66 0.43
N TYR A 133 -20.18 -8.72 0.28
CA TYR A 133 -20.83 -8.55 -1.03
C TYR A 133 -20.67 -7.14 -1.61
N ALA A 134 -20.66 -6.10 -0.77
CA ALA A 134 -20.38 -4.74 -1.19
C ALA A 134 -18.93 -4.60 -1.66
N ALA A 135 -17.98 -5.19 -0.91
CA ALA A 135 -16.57 -5.24 -1.32
C ALA A 135 -16.39 -5.97 -2.67
N LEU A 136 -17.01 -7.15 -2.84
CA LEU A 136 -16.97 -7.90 -4.10
C LEU A 136 -17.47 -7.09 -5.29
N ARG A 137 -18.57 -6.35 -5.11
CA ARG A 137 -19.15 -5.51 -6.17
C ARG A 137 -18.21 -4.38 -6.59
N VAL A 138 -17.55 -3.74 -5.62
CA VAL A 138 -16.56 -2.68 -5.90
C VAL A 138 -15.33 -3.25 -6.60
N LEU A 139 -14.79 -4.37 -6.10
CA LEU A 139 -13.58 -5.00 -6.65
C LEU A 139 -13.78 -5.58 -8.06
N ALA A 140 -15.01 -5.92 -8.43
CA ALA A 140 -15.34 -6.37 -9.78
C ALA A 140 -15.02 -5.31 -10.85
N GLU A 141 -15.10 -4.02 -10.51
CA GLU A 141 -14.69 -2.94 -11.40
C GLU A 141 -13.20 -3.05 -11.77
N GLY A 142 -12.32 -3.23 -10.79
CA GLY A 142 -10.89 -3.35 -11.05
C GLY A 142 -10.52 -4.61 -11.84
N LEU A 143 -11.23 -5.72 -11.62
CA LEU A 143 -11.09 -6.90 -12.48
C LEU A 143 -11.48 -6.60 -13.93
N LYS A 144 -12.58 -5.86 -14.13
CA LYS A 144 -13.03 -5.51 -15.48
C LYS A 144 -12.05 -4.55 -16.18
N VAL A 145 -11.49 -3.58 -15.46
CA VAL A 145 -10.46 -2.67 -15.99
C VAL A 145 -9.21 -3.45 -16.41
N ALA A 146 -8.75 -4.40 -15.59
CA ALA A 146 -7.61 -5.26 -15.94
C ALA A 146 -7.87 -6.08 -17.21
N GLU A 147 -9.07 -6.68 -17.32
CA GLU A 147 -9.52 -7.41 -18.51
C GLU A 147 -9.53 -6.52 -19.77
N LEU A 148 -10.17 -5.35 -19.70
CA LEU A 148 -10.31 -4.43 -20.84
C LEU A 148 -8.96 -3.86 -21.31
N THR A 149 -8.00 -3.72 -20.40
CA THR A 149 -6.65 -3.22 -20.73
C THR A 149 -5.68 -4.33 -21.13
N GLY A 150 -6.11 -5.60 -21.13
CA GLY A 150 -5.26 -6.76 -21.40
C GLY A 150 -4.14 -6.95 -20.38
N ARG A 151 -4.24 -6.32 -19.20
CA ARG A 151 -3.22 -6.38 -18.15
C ARG A 151 -3.60 -7.40 -17.08
N PRO A 152 -2.62 -8.09 -16.48
CA PRO A 152 -2.89 -8.90 -15.29
C PRO A 152 -3.53 -8.04 -14.18
N ALA A 153 -4.56 -8.57 -13.53
CA ALA A 153 -5.11 -7.95 -12.32
C ALA A 153 -4.01 -7.73 -11.26
N ASP A 154 -4.04 -6.55 -10.65
CA ASP A 154 -3.11 -6.11 -9.63
C ASP A 154 -3.09 -7.05 -8.40
N ALA A 155 -1.90 -7.29 -7.85
CA ALA A 155 -1.73 -8.23 -6.74
C ALA A 155 -2.45 -7.77 -5.47
N HIS A 156 -2.47 -6.46 -5.20
CA HIS A 156 -3.14 -5.91 -4.03
C HIS A 156 -4.66 -6.06 -4.17
N LEU A 157 -5.20 -5.74 -5.35
CA LEU A 157 -6.61 -5.98 -5.66
C LEU A 157 -7.00 -7.45 -5.45
N LEU A 158 -6.19 -8.39 -5.93
CA LEU A 158 -6.44 -9.82 -5.75
C LEU A 158 -6.38 -10.24 -4.27
N ALA A 159 -5.44 -9.71 -3.49
CA ALA A 159 -5.34 -10.02 -2.08
C ALA A 159 -6.59 -9.56 -1.30
N VAL A 160 -7.08 -8.34 -1.57
CA VAL A 160 -8.30 -7.80 -0.95
C VAL A 160 -9.53 -8.60 -1.41
N LEU A 161 -9.59 -8.97 -2.69
CA LEU A 161 -10.64 -9.82 -3.24
C LEU A 161 -10.68 -11.19 -2.57
N ALA A 162 -9.53 -11.80 -2.28
CA ALA A 162 -9.46 -13.07 -1.58
C ALA A 162 -10.13 -12.96 -0.19
N HIS A 163 -9.83 -11.91 0.58
CA HIS A 163 -10.46 -11.68 1.89
C HIS A 163 -11.97 -11.48 1.78
N ALA A 164 -12.45 -10.72 0.80
CA ALA A 164 -13.88 -10.55 0.57
C ALA A 164 -14.59 -11.88 0.23
N GLN A 165 -13.95 -12.72 -0.59
CA GLN A 165 -14.48 -14.05 -0.96
C GLN A 165 -14.48 -15.04 0.21
N LEU A 166 -13.43 -15.04 1.03
CA LEU A 166 -13.36 -15.90 2.22
C LEU A 166 -14.47 -15.52 3.21
N ARG A 167 -14.67 -14.23 3.46
CA ARG A 167 -15.73 -13.73 4.36
C ARG A 167 -17.15 -14.00 3.84
N SER A 168 -17.34 -14.12 2.53
CA SER A 168 -18.62 -14.53 1.95
C SER A 168 -18.82 -16.06 1.91
N GLY A 169 -17.93 -16.85 2.52
CA GLY A 169 -17.98 -18.33 2.50
C GLY A 169 -17.52 -18.96 1.18
N GLY A 170 -16.88 -18.20 0.30
CA GLY A 170 -16.47 -18.65 -1.03
C GLY A 170 -15.16 -19.45 -1.02
N ALA A 171 -15.22 -20.74 -1.37
CA ALA A 171 -14.05 -21.62 -1.45
C ALA A 171 -12.96 -21.15 -2.45
N LYS A 172 -13.30 -20.26 -3.40
CA LYS A 172 -12.33 -19.68 -4.34
C LYS A 172 -11.40 -18.61 -3.74
N GLY A 173 -11.67 -18.16 -2.51
CA GLY A 173 -10.84 -17.15 -1.83
C GLY A 173 -9.38 -17.57 -1.69
N ARG A 174 -9.12 -18.83 -1.31
CA ARG A 174 -7.75 -19.36 -1.19
C ARG A 174 -6.98 -19.35 -2.53
N ARG A 175 -7.61 -19.81 -3.61
CA ARG A 175 -7.01 -19.77 -4.96
C ARG A 175 -6.71 -18.35 -5.43
N THR A 176 -7.57 -17.40 -5.06
CA THR A 176 -7.36 -15.99 -5.36
C THR A 176 -6.19 -15.42 -4.55
N ALA A 177 -6.04 -15.83 -3.29
CA ALA A 177 -4.90 -15.48 -2.45
C ALA A 177 -3.58 -16.08 -2.94
N GLU A 178 -3.57 -17.33 -3.40
CA GLU A 178 -2.40 -17.95 -4.05
C GLU A 178 -1.95 -17.14 -5.27
N ARG A 179 -2.90 -16.78 -6.15
CA ARG A 179 -2.60 -15.94 -7.33
C ARG A 179 -2.14 -14.53 -6.96
N ALA A 180 -2.68 -13.95 -5.88
CA ALA A 180 -2.20 -12.68 -5.36
C ALA A 180 -0.76 -12.80 -4.87
N LEU A 181 -0.45 -13.88 -4.14
CA LEU A 181 0.88 -14.16 -3.60
C LEU A 181 1.92 -14.34 -4.71
N GLU A 182 1.61 -15.13 -5.74
CA GLU A 182 2.45 -15.35 -6.92
C GLU A 182 2.83 -14.04 -7.65
N ARG A 183 1.92 -13.06 -7.65
CA ARG A 183 2.10 -11.77 -8.32
C ARG A 183 2.68 -10.68 -7.43
N SER A 184 2.67 -10.90 -6.13
CA SER A 184 3.09 -9.91 -5.16
C SER A 184 4.61 -9.80 -5.13
N VAL A 185 5.10 -8.57 -5.04
CA VAL A 185 6.51 -8.32 -4.75
C VAL A 185 6.77 -8.64 -3.27
N ALA A 186 7.98 -9.12 -2.96
CA ALA A 186 8.43 -9.28 -1.58
C ALA A 186 8.20 -8.00 -0.77
N ARG A 187 7.93 -8.13 0.54
CA ARG A 187 7.80 -6.98 1.46
C ARG A 187 6.65 -6.00 1.14
N SER A 188 5.73 -6.37 0.25
CA SER A 188 4.61 -5.51 -0.16
C SER A 188 3.33 -5.76 0.66
N PRO A 189 2.43 -4.76 0.82
CA PRO A 189 1.13 -4.96 1.46
C PRO A 189 0.31 -6.09 0.82
N ALA A 190 0.33 -6.18 -0.51
CA ALA A 190 -0.36 -7.24 -1.25
C ALA A 190 0.08 -8.63 -0.80
N ARG A 191 1.39 -8.84 -0.63
CA ARG A 191 1.97 -10.11 -0.19
C ARG A 191 1.54 -10.47 1.22
N VAL A 192 1.65 -9.53 2.15
CA VAL A 192 1.24 -9.71 3.55
C VAL A 192 -0.25 -10.09 3.63
N LEU A 193 -1.11 -9.37 2.91
CA LEU A 193 -2.54 -9.67 2.86
C LEU A 193 -2.84 -11.05 2.26
N ALA A 194 -2.15 -11.43 1.18
CA ALA A 194 -2.29 -12.75 0.57
C ALA A 194 -1.87 -13.87 1.52
N LEU A 195 -0.76 -13.71 2.25
CA LEU A 195 -0.29 -14.67 3.25
C LEU A 195 -1.29 -14.84 4.40
N PHE A 196 -1.88 -13.76 4.90
CA PHE A 196 -2.96 -13.85 5.90
C PHE A 196 -4.20 -14.57 5.37
N ALA A 197 -4.61 -14.35 4.11
CA ALA A 197 -5.72 -15.06 3.50
C ALA A 197 -5.46 -16.58 3.35
N LEU A 198 -4.19 -16.99 3.33
CA LEU A 198 -3.75 -18.39 3.29
C LEU A 198 -3.46 -18.98 4.67
N SER A 199 -3.74 -18.25 5.76
CA SER A 199 -3.43 -18.66 7.14
C SER A 199 -1.93 -18.92 7.37
N ARG A 200 -1.06 -18.18 6.67
CA ARG A 200 0.41 -18.23 6.80
C ARG A 200 0.91 -17.08 7.68
N ASP A 201 0.30 -16.89 8.84
CA ASP A 201 0.45 -15.71 9.70
C ASP A 201 1.90 -15.40 10.10
N ALA A 202 2.67 -16.43 10.48
CA ALA A 202 4.08 -16.24 10.89
C ALA A 202 4.92 -15.65 9.75
N GLU A 203 4.64 -16.05 8.51
CA GLU A 203 5.34 -15.56 7.33
C GLU A 203 4.84 -14.18 6.91
N ALA A 204 3.52 -13.93 7.00
CA ALA A 204 2.95 -12.61 6.80
C ALA A 204 3.57 -11.56 7.73
N LEU A 205 3.75 -11.91 9.01
CA LEU A 205 4.37 -11.03 10.01
C LEU A 205 5.86 -10.84 9.79
N ARG A 206 6.59 -11.84 9.27
CA ARG A 206 8.00 -11.65 8.85
C ARG A 206 8.08 -10.68 7.67
N ASP A 207 7.32 -10.92 6.61
CA ASP A 207 7.29 -10.06 5.43
C ASP A 207 6.89 -8.61 5.76
N ALA A 208 5.93 -8.43 6.68
CA ALA A 208 5.53 -7.11 7.15
C ALA A 208 6.67 -6.38 7.90
N ARG A 209 7.41 -7.08 8.76
CA ARG A 209 8.59 -6.52 9.46
C ARG A 209 9.69 -6.17 8.47
N ASP A 210 10.00 -7.10 7.55
CA ASP A 210 11.05 -6.92 6.54
C ASP A 210 10.73 -5.78 5.56
N GLY A 211 9.44 -5.52 5.33
CA GLY A 211 8.93 -4.41 4.52
C GLY A 211 8.63 -3.14 5.30
N GLU A 212 8.93 -3.11 6.60
CA GLU A 212 8.69 -1.97 7.49
C GLU A 212 7.23 -1.47 7.43
N LEU A 213 6.30 -2.40 7.24
CA LEU A 213 4.89 -2.08 7.07
C LEU A 213 4.24 -1.90 8.45
N HIS A 214 3.46 -0.84 8.60
CA HIS A 214 2.68 -0.59 9.80
C HIS A 214 1.45 -1.52 9.88
N PRO A 215 1.06 -2.00 11.09
CA PRO A 215 -0.07 -2.94 11.27
C PRO A 215 -1.40 -2.54 10.63
N VAL A 216 -1.65 -1.24 10.49
CA VAL A 216 -2.84 -0.68 9.84
C VAL A 216 -3.13 -1.28 8.44
N TRP A 217 -2.09 -1.77 7.75
CA TRP A 217 -2.23 -2.42 6.44
C TRP A 217 -2.89 -3.80 6.47
N TRP A 218 -2.88 -4.51 7.59
CA TRP A 218 -3.44 -5.88 7.68
C TRP A 218 -4.39 -6.08 8.86
N GLU A 219 -4.50 -5.14 9.79
CA GLU A 219 -5.45 -5.27 10.90
C GLU A 219 -6.91 -5.33 10.46
N VAL A 220 -7.27 -4.62 9.38
CA VAL A 220 -8.63 -4.66 8.80
C VAL A 220 -9.03 -6.08 8.41
N VAL A 221 -8.08 -6.91 7.97
CA VAL A 221 -8.35 -8.29 7.57
C VAL A 221 -8.39 -9.25 8.76
N ARG A 222 -7.63 -8.97 9.84
CA ARG A 222 -7.56 -9.82 11.04
C ARG A 222 -8.72 -9.63 12.02
N VAL A 223 -9.07 -8.39 12.34
CA VAL A 223 -9.95 -8.08 13.49
C VAL A 223 -11.37 -7.71 13.05
N GLY A 224 -11.55 -7.31 11.79
CA GLY A 224 -12.79 -6.69 11.33
C GLY A 224 -12.92 -5.28 11.90
N ARG A 225 -12.52 -4.28 11.09
CA ARG A 225 -12.34 -2.85 11.43
C ARG A 225 -11.15 -2.59 12.38
N PRO A 226 -10.20 -1.71 12.02
CA PRO A 226 -9.18 -1.25 12.95
C PRO A 226 -9.87 -0.59 14.16
N THR A 227 -9.54 -1.01 15.37
CA THR A 227 -9.97 -0.32 16.59
C THR A 227 -8.97 0.79 16.89
N ALA A 228 -9.44 1.91 17.46
CA ALA A 228 -8.60 3.06 17.81
C ALA A 228 -7.41 2.69 18.72
N ALA A 229 -7.50 1.56 19.44
CA ALA A 229 -6.44 1.04 20.29
C ALA A 229 -5.18 0.57 19.52
N ALA A 230 -5.31 0.20 18.24
CA ALA A 230 -4.18 -0.20 17.41
C ALA A 230 -3.38 0.98 16.83
N LEU A 231 -3.86 2.21 17.03
CA LEU A 231 -3.24 3.45 16.55
C LEU A 231 -2.39 4.17 17.62
N ALA A 232 -2.29 3.61 18.83
CA ALA A 232 -1.47 4.21 19.88
C ALA A 232 0.01 3.85 19.68
N PRO A 233 0.94 4.81 19.71
CA PRO A 233 2.37 4.50 19.74
C PRO A 233 2.66 3.67 21.00
N SER A 234 3.36 2.56 20.82
CA SER A 234 3.81 1.73 21.94
C SER A 234 4.74 2.57 22.81
N THR A 235 4.25 2.97 23.97
CA THR A 235 5.07 3.58 25.01
C THR A 235 6.05 2.50 25.47
N PRO A 236 7.37 2.74 25.49
CA PRO A 236 8.29 1.80 26.10
C PRO A 236 7.89 1.67 27.57
N ALA A 237 7.72 0.43 28.03
CA ALA A 237 7.60 0.16 29.46
C ALA A 237 8.91 0.59 30.11
N ASP A 238 8.84 1.65 30.92
CA ASP A 238 9.87 2.01 31.88
C ASP A 238 9.94 0.88 32.91
N ASP A 239 10.98 0.06 32.83
CA ASP A 239 11.40 -0.82 33.93
C ASP A 239 12.05 0.07 35.00
N ARG A 240 11.35 0.24 36.13
CA ARG A 240 11.90 0.63 37.42
C ARG A 240 11.37 -0.28 38.51
#